data_AF-A0A847LIU1-F1
#
_entry.id   AF-A0A847LIU1-F1
#
_cell.length_a   1.000
_cell.length_b   1.000
_cell.length_c   1.000
_cell.angle_alpha   90.00
_cell.angle_beta   90.00
_cell.angle_gamma   90.00
#
_symmetry.space_group_name_H-M   'P 1'
#
loop_
_entity.id
_entity.type
_entity.pdbx_description
1 polymer ?
#
loop_
_entity_poly.entity_id
_entity_poly.type
_entity_poly.pdbx_seq_one_letter_code
_entity_poly.pdbx_strand_id
1 'polypeptide(L)'
;MDEREKAIREALKVIPEMKTRFGVKRNAQENDPLMFVGVTETAAIKDVAPLVEQYFGKAYKPPGETAFLMNLFDHFVKEVGGVRREQTLFRKEIGKGLNLFCAFWPWASDPTKTSVRIGLLCAEEDEERALAKTLKDAFR
;
A
#
# COMPACT_ATOMS: atom_id res chain seq x y z
N MET A 1 -21.81 -4.74 8.90
CA MET A 1 -20.47 -4.48 8.33
C MET A 1 -20.44 -3.01 7.98
N ASP A 2 -19.52 -2.25 8.59
CA ASP A 2 -19.31 -0.83 8.31
C ASP A 2 -18.95 -0.64 6.82
N GLU A 3 -19.43 0.43 6.17
CA GLU A 3 -19.09 0.74 4.78
C GLU A 3 -17.57 0.88 4.59
N ARG A 4 -16.87 1.39 5.59
CA ARG A 4 -15.40 1.50 5.61
C ARG A 4 -14.73 0.12 5.57
N GLU A 5 -15.21 -0.80 6.39
CA GLU A 5 -14.73 -2.19 6.41
C GLU A 5 -14.98 -2.87 5.05
N LYS A 6 -16.17 -2.68 4.47
CA LYS A 6 -16.51 -3.21 3.14
C LYS A 6 -15.54 -2.67 2.07
N ALA A 7 -15.24 -1.38 2.08
CA ALA A 7 -14.33 -0.75 1.13
C ALA A 7 -12.89 -1.28 1.26
N ILE A 8 -12.41 -1.50 2.49
CA ILE A 8 -11.09 -2.10 2.75
C ILE A 8 -11.05 -3.53 2.21
N ARG A 9 -12.03 -4.36 2.58
CA ARG A 9 -12.10 -5.75 2.13
C ARG A 9 -12.19 -5.87 0.61
N GLU A 10 -12.93 -4.98 -0.04
CA GLU A 10 -13.02 -4.94 -1.50
C GLU A 10 -11.66 -4.67 -2.14
N ALA A 11 -10.92 -3.69 -1.63
CA ALA A 11 -9.60 -3.37 -2.17
C ALA A 11 -8.55 -4.46 -1.89
N LEU A 12 -8.67 -5.17 -0.76
CA LEU A 12 -7.80 -6.30 -0.41
C LEU A 12 -8.05 -7.55 -1.27
N LYS A 13 -9.08 -7.59 -2.12
CA LYS A 13 -9.23 -8.66 -3.14
C LYS A 13 -8.08 -8.68 -4.15
N VAL A 14 -7.26 -7.64 -4.21
CA VAL A 14 -6.01 -7.66 -4.99
C VAL A 14 -4.97 -8.63 -4.40
N ILE A 15 -5.01 -8.90 -3.09
CA ILE A 15 -3.95 -9.62 -2.37
C ILE A 15 -3.74 -11.06 -2.87
N PRO A 16 -4.77 -11.91 -3.10
CA PRO A 16 -4.55 -13.27 -3.62
C PRO A 16 -3.81 -13.32 -4.95
N GLU A 17 -4.12 -12.40 -5.87
CA GLU A 17 -3.40 -12.26 -7.14
C GLU A 17 -1.95 -11.83 -6.89
N MET A 18 -1.72 -10.91 -5.95
CA MET A 18 -0.38 -10.43 -5.63
C MET A 18 0.48 -11.45 -4.87
N LYS A 19 -0.13 -12.28 -4.02
CA LYS A 19 0.50 -13.44 -3.38
C LYS A 19 0.95 -14.44 -4.46
N THR A 20 0.04 -14.80 -5.37
CA THR A 20 0.27 -15.83 -6.40
C THR A 20 1.29 -15.38 -7.44
N ARG A 21 1.16 -14.16 -7.97
CA ARG A 21 1.97 -13.70 -9.10
C ARG A 21 3.27 -13.04 -8.68
N PHE A 22 3.33 -12.42 -7.50
CA PHE A 22 4.43 -11.52 -7.12
C PHE A 22 5.04 -11.83 -5.75
N GLY A 23 4.64 -12.94 -5.12
CA GLY A 23 5.26 -13.42 -3.88
C GLY A 23 5.09 -12.50 -2.69
N VAL A 24 4.08 -11.61 -2.72
CA VAL A 24 3.73 -10.76 -1.58
C VAL A 24 3.30 -11.65 -0.42
N LYS A 25 3.78 -11.36 0.79
CA LYS A 25 3.47 -12.09 2.02
C LYS A 25 3.07 -11.10 3.11
N ARG A 26 2.57 -11.62 4.23
CA ARG A 26 2.30 -10.77 5.39
C ARG A 26 3.61 -10.18 5.92
N ASN A 27 3.57 -8.96 6.42
CA ASN A 27 4.71 -8.39 7.15
C ASN A 27 4.96 -9.23 8.41
N ALA A 28 6.19 -9.75 8.55
CA ALA A 28 6.57 -10.58 9.69
C ALA A 28 6.87 -9.75 10.96
N GLN A 29 6.97 -8.43 10.83
CA GLN A 29 7.17 -7.54 11.96
C GLN A 29 5.85 -7.34 12.71
N GLU A 30 5.83 -7.69 14.00
CA GLU A 30 4.62 -7.70 14.84
C GLU A 30 3.97 -6.31 15.01
N ASN A 31 4.73 -5.24 14.80
CA ASN A 31 4.29 -3.87 15.01
C ASN A 31 3.43 -3.30 13.87
N ASP A 32 3.34 -3.97 12.72
CA ASP A 32 2.51 -3.53 11.59
C ASP A 32 1.67 -4.69 11.05
N PRO A 33 0.63 -5.09 11.80
CA PRO A 33 -0.18 -6.27 11.48
C PRO A 33 -1.09 -6.06 10.26
N LEU A 34 -1.26 -4.82 9.80
CA LEU A 34 -2.13 -4.43 8.69
C LEU A 34 -1.35 -4.15 7.41
N MET A 35 -0.25 -4.88 7.21
CA MET A 35 0.61 -4.75 6.04
C MET A 35 0.99 -6.09 5.42
N PHE A 36 0.92 -6.12 4.09
CA PHE A 36 1.54 -7.09 3.22
C PHE A 36 2.80 -6.49 2.58
N VAL A 37 3.87 -7.26 2.56
CA VAL A 37 5.16 -6.89 1.97
C VAL A 37 5.65 -7.97 1.01
N GLY A 38 6.29 -7.56 -0.07
CA GLY A 38 6.91 -8.46 -1.03
C GLY A 38 8.06 -7.81 -1.76
N VAL A 39 8.81 -8.62 -2.50
CA VAL A 39 9.82 -8.16 -3.44
C VAL A 39 9.54 -8.83 -4.77
N THR A 40 9.47 -8.04 -5.83
CA THR A 40 9.25 -8.53 -7.20
C THR A 40 10.26 -7.90 -8.15
N GLU A 41 10.30 -8.39 -9.38
CA GLU A 41 11.08 -7.78 -10.45
C GLU A 41 10.45 -6.45 -10.87
N THR A 42 11.24 -5.41 -11.03
CA THR A 42 10.78 -4.08 -11.47
C THR A 42 10.05 -4.17 -12.82
N ALA A 43 10.48 -5.07 -13.70
CA ALA A 43 9.83 -5.33 -14.98
C ALA A 43 8.39 -5.85 -14.83
N ALA A 44 8.05 -6.49 -13.71
CA ALA A 44 6.71 -7.01 -13.43
C ALA A 44 5.74 -5.91 -12.95
N ILE A 45 6.22 -4.76 -12.49
CA ILE A 45 5.36 -3.64 -12.03
C ILE A 45 4.37 -3.22 -13.11
N LYS A 46 4.78 -3.24 -14.39
CA LYS A 46 3.91 -2.88 -15.52
C LYS A 46 2.64 -3.75 -15.59
N ASP A 47 2.74 -5.00 -15.13
CA ASP A 47 1.63 -5.96 -15.10
C ASP A 47 0.85 -5.87 -13.78
N VAL A 48 1.49 -5.42 -12.70
CA VAL A 48 0.90 -5.25 -11.36
C VAL A 48 0.10 -3.95 -11.25
N ALA A 49 0.62 -2.85 -11.80
CA ALA A 49 0.05 -1.53 -11.61
C ALA A 49 -1.41 -1.42 -12.12
N PRO A 50 -1.77 -1.93 -13.31
CA PRO A 50 -3.17 -1.90 -13.76
C PRO A 50 -4.11 -2.71 -12.85
N LEU A 51 -3.63 -3.82 -12.30
CA LEU A 51 -4.40 -4.63 -11.35
C LEU A 51 -4.66 -3.83 -10.06
N VAL A 52 -3.64 -3.15 -9.53
CA VAL A 52 -3.80 -2.29 -8.34
C VAL A 52 -4.73 -1.12 -8.63
N GLU A 53 -4.64 -0.50 -9.81
CA GLU A 53 -5.52 0.60 -10.20
C GLU A 53 -7.00 0.22 -10.21
N GLN A 54 -7.35 -1.03 -10.54
CA GLN A 54 -8.74 -1.51 -10.48
C GLN A 54 -9.33 -1.43 -9.07
N TYR A 55 -8.51 -1.61 -8.03
CA TYR A 55 -8.96 -1.65 -6.64
C TYR A 55 -8.72 -0.33 -5.89
N PHE A 56 -7.62 0.36 -6.20
CA PHE A 56 -7.17 1.57 -5.51
C PHE A 56 -7.52 2.87 -6.26
N GLY A 57 -7.85 2.78 -7.55
CA GLY A 57 -7.90 3.94 -8.44
C GLY A 57 -6.50 4.30 -8.97
N LYS A 58 -6.42 5.42 -9.71
CA LYS A 58 -5.16 5.90 -10.31
C LYS A 58 -4.07 6.10 -9.26
N ALA A 59 -2.82 5.96 -9.68
CA ALA A 59 -1.67 6.26 -8.82
C ALA A 59 -1.80 7.68 -8.25
N TYR A 60 -1.72 7.78 -6.92
CA TYR A 60 -1.65 9.06 -6.21
C TYR A 60 -0.34 9.78 -6.52
N LYS A 61 0.73 9.00 -6.71
CA LYS A 61 2.02 9.44 -7.23
C LYS A 61 2.50 8.42 -8.26
N PRO A 62 2.49 8.74 -9.57
CA PRO A 62 3.00 7.86 -10.61
C PRO A 62 4.54 7.86 -10.70
N PRO A 63 5.17 6.86 -11.33
CA PRO A 63 6.63 6.82 -11.45
C PRO A 63 7.14 7.97 -12.33
N GLY A 64 8.34 8.47 -12.04
CA GLY A 64 8.97 9.58 -12.75
C GLY A 64 8.58 10.99 -12.27
N GLU A 65 7.45 11.12 -11.56
CA GLU A 65 7.01 12.43 -11.05
C GLU A 65 7.76 12.87 -9.78
N THR A 66 7.94 14.18 -9.63
CA THR A 66 8.57 14.77 -8.45
C THR A 66 7.61 14.70 -7.26
N ALA A 67 8.13 14.42 -6.06
CA ALA A 67 7.34 14.32 -4.84
C ALA A 67 7.71 15.39 -3.79
N PHE A 68 8.39 16.48 -4.17
CA PHE A 68 8.92 17.46 -3.21
C PHE A 68 7.82 18.06 -2.33
N LEU A 69 6.74 18.58 -2.94
CA LEU A 69 5.63 19.18 -2.19
C LEU A 69 4.86 18.13 -1.38
N MET A 70 4.70 16.92 -1.92
CA MET A 70 4.04 15.81 -1.22
C MET A 70 4.80 15.43 0.06
N ASN A 71 6.12 15.27 -0.03
CA ASN A 71 6.97 14.97 1.11
C ASN A 71 6.98 16.10 2.16
N LEU A 72 6.80 17.36 1.72
CA LEU A 72 6.82 18.51 2.62
C LEU A 72 5.49 18.72 3.36
N PHE A 73 4.36 18.55 2.67
CA PHE A 73 3.04 18.96 3.17
C PHE A 73 2.04 17.82 3.41
N ASP A 74 2.18 16.65 2.77
CA ASP A 74 1.25 15.54 2.95
C ASP A 74 1.68 14.63 4.11
N HIS A 75 0.89 14.62 5.18
CA HIS A 75 1.10 13.77 6.35
C HIS A 75 1.12 12.28 5.99
N PHE A 76 0.21 11.84 5.11
CA PHE A 76 0.16 10.43 4.70
C PHE A 76 1.47 10.01 4.00
N VAL A 77 2.02 10.88 3.15
CA VAL A 77 3.28 10.61 2.46
C VAL A 77 4.45 10.52 3.44
N LYS A 78 4.44 11.34 4.50
CA LYS A 78 5.45 11.25 5.58
C LYS A 78 5.36 9.94 6.35
N GLU A 79 4.15 9.52 6.70
CA GLU A 79 3.89 8.27 7.43
C GLU A 79 4.33 7.02 6.65
N VAL A 80 4.21 7.01 5.32
CA VAL A 80 4.74 5.91 4.50
C VAL A 80 6.26 5.97 4.27
N GLY A 81 6.97 6.90 4.93
CA GLY A 81 8.42 7.07 4.87
C GLY A 81 8.92 7.98 3.73
N GLY A 82 8.04 8.79 3.15
CA GLY A 82 8.31 9.63 2.00
C GLY A 82 8.37 8.85 0.68
N VAL A 83 8.31 9.59 -0.43
CA VAL A 83 8.27 9.03 -1.78
C VAL A 83 9.34 9.67 -2.67
N ARG A 84 10.03 8.85 -3.46
CA ARG A 84 11.07 9.27 -4.42
C ARG A 84 10.54 9.28 -5.85
N ARG A 85 11.30 9.89 -6.75
CA ARG A 85 10.93 10.08 -8.16
C ARG A 85 10.57 8.79 -8.87
N GLU A 86 11.31 7.71 -8.67
CA GLU A 86 11.08 6.43 -9.37
C GLU A 86 10.01 5.54 -8.70
N GLN A 87 9.48 5.95 -7.55
CA GLN A 87 8.54 5.15 -6.77
C GLN A 87 7.10 5.44 -7.20
N THR A 88 6.24 4.46 -7.05
CA THR A 88 4.81 4.60 -7.33
C THR A 88 4.03 4.43 -6.04
N LEU A 89 3.09 5.33 -5.77
CA LEU A 89 2.21 5.26 -4.62
C LEU A 89 0.75 5.36 -5.04
N PHE A 90 -0.03 4.37 -4.64
CA PHE A 90 -1.48 4.34 -4.72
C PHE A 90 -2.05 4.64 -3.35
N ARG A 91 -3.07 5.49 -3.31
CA ARG A 91 -3.77 5.88 -2.09
C ARG A 91 -5.26 5.77 -2.35
N LYS A 92 -5.96 5.04 -1.49
CA LYS A 92 -7.41 4.98 -1.43
C LYS A 92 -7.85 5.47 -0.07
N GLU A 93 -8.43 6.66 -0.04
CA GLU A 93 -9.03 7.22 1.16
C GLU A 93 -10.32 6.46 1.48
N ILE A 94 -10.37 5.83 2.65
CA ILE A 94 -11.52 5.08 3.15
C ILE A 94 -12.37 5.96 4.06
N GLY A 95 -11.72 6.89 4.75
CA GLY A 95 -12.33 7.88 5.62
C GLY A 95 -11.29 8.89 6.09
N LYS A 96 -11.72 9.88 6.88
CA LYS A 96 -10.83 10.92 7.39
C LYS A 96 -9.67 10.30 8.17
N GLY A 97 -8.45 10.45 7.67
CA GLY A 97 -7.24 9.90 8.31
C GLY A 97 -7.06 8.39 8.14
N LEU A 98 -7.94 7.70 7.41
CA LEU A 98 -7.87 6.26 7.15
C LEU A 98 -7.62 6.01 5.66
N ASN A 99 -6.40 5.58 5.34
CA ASN A 99 -5.95 5.41 3.96
C ASN A 99 -5.47 3.97 3.75
N LEU A 100 -6.06 3.28 2.79
CA LEU A 100 -5.44 2.08 2.25
C LEU A 100 -4.43 2.49 1.18
N PHE A 101 -3.26 1.87 1.18
CA PHE A 101 -2.23 2.18 0.20
C PHE A 101 -1.61 0.93 -0.39
N CYS A 102 -1.12 1.07 -1.61
CA CYS A 102 -0.26 0.12 -2.27
C CYS A 102 0.90 0.92 -2.83
N ALA A 103 2.13 0.43 -2.70
CA ALA A 103 3.23 1.15 -3.29
C ALA A 103 4.40 0.27 -3.68
N PHE A 104 5.11 0.79 -4.68
CA PHE A 104 6.19 0.15 -5.39
C PHE A 104 7.43 1.00 -5.20
N TRP A 105 8.41 0.43 -4.51
CA TRP A 105 9.70 1.04 -4.21
C TRP A 105 10.81 0.29 -4.93
N PRO A 106 11.16 0.69 -6.17
CA PRO A 106 12.38 0.21 -6.82
C PRO A 106 13.60 0.45 -5.95
N TRP A 107 14.47 -0.55 -5.86
CA TRP A 107 15.67 -0.45 -5.05
C TRP A 107 16.73 0.35 -5.79
N ALA A 108 17.34 1.32 -5.12
CA ALA A 108 18.46 2.06 -5.69
C ALA A 108 19.73 1.19 -5.82
N SER A 109 19.91 0.24 -4.90
CA SER A 109 21.04 -0.70 -4.89
C SER A 109 20.93 -1.80 -5.95
N ASP A 110 19.70 -2.13 -6.35
CA ASP A 110 19.42 -3.12 -7.40
C ASP A 110 18.14 -2.71 -8.15
N PRO A 111 18.27 -1.98 -9.28
CA PRO A 111 17.12 -1.50 -10.04
C PRO A 111 16.22 -2.61 -10.60
N THR A 112 16.68 -3.86 -10.62
CA THR A 112 15.86 -5.01 -11.03
C THR A 112 14.84 -5.40 -9.97
N LYS A 113 15.04 -4.98 -8.71
CA LYS A 113 14.15 -5.31 -7.59
C LYS A 113 13.27 -4.15 -7.19
N THR A 114 12.05 -4.49 -6.81
CA THR A 114 11.08 -3.56 -6.26
C THR A 114 10.40 -4.14 -5.03
N SER A 115 10.43 -3.37 -3.94
CA SER A 115 9.60 -3.66 -2.77
C SER A 115 8.16 -3.27 -3.05
N VAL A 116 7.25 -4.18 -2.77
CA VAL A 116 5.81 -3.97 -2.82
C VAL A 116 5.28 -3.92 -1.39
N ARG A 117 4.51 -2.90 -1.04
CA ARG A 117 3.82 -2.81 0.25
C ARG A 117 2.36 -2.51 0.03
N ILE A 118 1.49 -3.18 0.77
CA ILE A 118 0.05 -2.93 0.76
C ILE A 118 -0.41 -2.92 2.20
N GLY A 119 -0.97 -1.81 2.65
CA GLY A 119 -1.37 -1.71 4.03
C GLY A 119 -2.43 -0.65 4.27
N LEU A 120 -2.90 -0.63 5.51
CA LEU A 120 -3.84 0.36 6.01
C LEU A 120 -3.09 1.32 6.93
N LEU A 121 -3.21 2.62 6.67
CA LEU A 121 -2.65 3.66 7.50
C LEU A 121 -3.79 4.44 8.16
N CYS A 122 -3.76 4.50 9.49
CA CYS A 122 -4.75 5.21 10.28
C CYS A 122 -4.04 6.27 11.13
N ALA A 123 -4.56 7.50 11.11
CA ALA A 123 -3.97 8.59 11.88
C ALA A 123 -4.21 8.47 13.40
N GLU A 124 -5.25 7.74 13.81
CA GLU A 124 -5.65 7.59 15.21
C GLU A 124 -5.32 6.18 15.71
N GLU A 125 -4.39 6.06 16.67
CA GLU A 125 -3.90 4.75 17.14
C GLU A 125 -5.01 3.84 17.69
N ASP A 126 -6.01 4.40 18.37
CA ASP A 126 -7.08 3.62 18.97
C ASP A 126 -8.04 3.06 17.91
N GLU A 127 -8.27 3.82 16.83
CA GLU A 127 -9.02 3.34 15.67
C GLU A 127 -8.22 2.26 14.92
N GLU A 128 -6.90 2.45 14.75
CA GLU A 128 -6.01 1.44 14.17
C GLU A 128 -6.08 0.12 14.95
N ARG A 129 -5.95 0.18 16.29
CA ARG A 129 -6.03 -0.99 17.17
C ARG A 129 -7.38 -1.69 17.08
N ALA A 130 -8.48 -0.94 16.94
CA ALA A 130 -9.81 -1.50 16.75
C ALA A 130 -9.94 -2.19 15.38
N LEU A 131 -9.51 -1.52 14.31
CA LEU A 131 -9.51 -2.06 12.95
C LEU A 131 -8.63 -3.30 12.82
N ALA A 132 -7.45 -3.32 13.47
CA ALA A 132 -6.55 -4.46 13.49
C ALA A 132 -7.19 -5.72 14.08
N LYS A 133 -8.08 -5.56 15.08
CA LYS A 133 -8.85 -6.68 15.65
C LYS A 133 -9.92 -7.17 14.68
N THR A 134 -10.65 -6.26 14.05
CA THR A 134 -11.80 -6.57 13.17
C THR A 134 -11.36 -7.09 11.80
N LEU A 135 -10.25 -6.59 11.25
CA LEU A 135 -9.73 -6.93 9.93
C LEU A 135 -8.64 -8.02 9.97
N LYS A 136 -8.41 -8.63 11.13
CA LYS A 136 -7.34 -9.63 11.32
C LYS A 136 -7.44 -10.79 10.33
N ASP A 137 -8.65 -11.17 9.93
CA ASP A 137 -8.91 -12.19 8.92
C ASP A 137 -8.63 -11.72 7.49
N ALA A 138 -8.90 -10.44 7.19
CA ALA A 138 -8.63 -9.85 5.88
C ALA A 138 -7.12 -9.72 5.60
N PHE A 139 -6.31 -9.58 6.65
CA PHE A 139 -4.85 -9.52 6.56
C PHE A 139 -4.13 -10.85 6.91
N ARG A 140 -4.87 -11.98 6.92
CA ARG A 140 -4.31 -13.32 7.15
C ARG A 140 -3.71 -13.97 5.89
#